data_AF-A0A816EKY3-F1
#
_entry.id   AF-A0A816EKY3-F1
#
_cell.length_a   1.000
_cell.length_b   1.000
_cell.length_c   1.000
_cell.angle_alpha   90.00
_cell.angle_beta   90.00
_cell.angle_gamma   90.00
#
_symmetry.space_group_name_H-M   'P 1'
#
loop_
_entity.id
_entity.type
_entity.pdbx_description
1 polymer ?
#
loop_
_entity_poly.entity_id
_entity_poly.type
_entity_poly.pdbx_seq_one_letter_code
_entity_poly.pdbx_strand_id
1 'polypeptide(L)'
;MGCVPSHSSLYLTSKHRSREEIHIIVKDMWAEVCSRYYKEVGIKFMVCLMMDHPELKSLWIFAANLNTESEIRSNTQVRYHASKIMNTLNVVIQDIHNDEKRKETLYA
;
A
#
# COMPACT_ATOMS: atom_id res chain seq x y z
N MET A 1 -22.78 22.23 26.03
CA MET A 1 -22.00 20.96 25.96
C MET A 1 -22.61 20.12 24.85
N GLY A 2 -22.10 20.26 23.62
CA GLY A 2 -22.55 19.47 22.47
C GLY A 2 -21.57 18.32 22.26
N CYS A 3 -22.08 17.09 22.28
CA CYS A 3 -21.28 15.90 22.00
C CYS A 3 -20.90 15.92 20.51
N VAL A 4 -19.61 15.98 20.19
CA VAL A 4 -19.11 15.86 18.82
C VAL A 4 -19.22 14.38 18.43
N PRO A 5 -19.92 14.01 17.33
CA PRO A 5 -20.00 12.62 16.92
C PRO A 5 -18.61 12.12 16.53
N SER A 6 -18.15 11.04 17.17
CA SER A 6 -16.92 10.37 16.81
C SER A 6 -17.07 9.79 15.39
N HIS A 7 -16.27 10.29 14.44
CA HIS A 7 -16.22 9.82 13.05
C HIS A 7 -15.61 8.41 12.90
N SER A 8 -15.78 7.53 13.89
CA SER A 8 -15.10 6.22 13.94
C SER A 8 -16.04 5.03 13.76
N SER A 9 -17.28 5.24 13.29
CA SER A 9 -18.33 4.20 13.28
C SER A 9 -19.00 3.96 11.92
N LEU A 10 -18.40 4.38 10.79
CA LEU A 10 -18.99 4.17 9.45
C LEU A 10 -18.28 3.13 8.57
N TYR A 11 -17.14 2.59 9.00
CA TYR A 11 -16.42 1.54 8.26
C TYR A 11 -16.59 0.14 8.83
N LEU A 12 -17.33 -0.01 9.93
CA LEU A 12 -17.58 -1.30 10.60
C LEU A 12 -19.08 -1.65 10.58
N THR A 13 -19.77 -1.42 9.46
CA THR A 13 -21.06 -2.08 9.24
C THR A 13 -20.80 -3.51 8.80
N SER A 14 -21.15 -4.42 9.70
CA SER A 14 -20.92 -5.85 9.73
C SER A 14 -21.68 -6.64 8.66
N LYS A 15 -21.51 -6.31 7.37
CA LYS A 15 -21.88 -7.26 6.32
C LYS A 15 -20.71 -8.22 6.16
N HIS A 16 -20.83 -9.43 6.71
CA HIS A 16 -19.90 -10.51 6.41
C HIS A 16 -20.01 -10.79 4.91
N ARG A 17 -19.09 -10.20 4.16
CA ARG A 17 -19.02 -10.30 2.72
C ARG A 17 -18.39 -11.65 2.37
N SER A 18 -18.91 -12.33 1.36
CA SER A 18 -18.34 -13.61 0.94
C SER A 18 -16.89 -13.42 0.50
N ARG A 19 -16.09 -14.49 0.56
CA ARG A 19 -14.68 -14.44 0.12
C ARG A 19 -14.58 -13.98 -1.33
N GLU A 20 -15.49 -14.46 -2.17
CA GLU A 20 -15.62 -14.14 -3.59
C GLU A 20 -15.95 -12.66 -3.79
N GLU A 21 -16.89 -12.12 -3.02
CA GLU A 21 -17.26 -10.71 -3.07
C GLU A 21 -16.11 -9.81 -2.60
N ILE A 22 -15.32 -10.21 -1.61
CA ILE A 22 -14.11 -9.48 -1.17
C ILE A 22 -13.07 -9.47 -2.29
N HIS A 23 -12.85 -10.61 -2.96
CA HIS A 23 -11.89 -10.72 -4.04
C HIS A 23 -12.24 -9.80 -5.22
N ILE A 24 -13.51 -9.77 -5.63
CA ILE A 24 -13.96 -8.91 -6.73
C ILE A 24 -13.70 -7.44 -6.39
N ILE A 25 -14.11 -6.97 -5.21
CA ILE A 25 -13.84 -5.58 -4.83
C ILE A 25 -12.34 -5.29 -4.82
N VAL A 26 -11.54 -6.15 -4.19
CA VAL A 26 -10.11 -5.88 -4.03
C VAL A 26 -9.45 -5.80 -5.40
N LYS A 27 -9.81 -6.68 -6.35
CA LYS A 27 -9.28 -6.63 -7.72
C LYS A 27 -9.77 -5.41 -8.48
N ASP A 28 -11.04 -5.05 -8.39
CA ASP A 28 -11.63 -3.91 -9.10
C ASP A 28 -11.07 -2.58 -8.58
N MET A 29 -11.05 -2.39 -7.26
CA MET A 29 -10.44 -1.21 -6.62
C MET A 29 -8.95 -1.12 -6.95
N TRP A 30 -8.24 -2.25 -6.94
CA TRP A 30 -6.82 -2.26 -7.30
C TRP A 30 -6.59 -1.88 -8.76
N ALA A 31 -7.46 -2.33 -9.68
CA ALA A 31 -7.38 -1.95 -11.09
C ALA A 31 -7.52 -0.43 -11.29
N GLU A 32 -8.38 0.23 -10.52
CA GLU A 32 -8.49 1.71 -10.53
C GLU A 32 -7.21 2.39 -10.06
N VAL A 33 -6.60 1.88 -8.98
CA VAL A 33 -5.32 2.39 -8.44
C VAL A 33 -4.18 2.19 -9.45
N CYS A 34 -4.08 1.02 -10.07
CA CYS A 34 -3.05 0.68 -11.04
C CYS A 34 -3.18 1.42 -12.36
N SER A 35 -4.40 1.61 -12.87
CA SER A 35 -4.63 2.19 -14.21
C SER A 35 -4.27 3.67 -14.30
N ARG A 36 -4.35 4.42 -13.19
CA ARG A 36 -4.19 5.87 -13.24
C ARG A 36 -2.85 6.37 -12.70
N TYR A 37 -2.30 5.75 -11.65
CA TYR A 37 -1.18 6.36 -10.90
C TYR A 37 -0.19 5.38 -10.27
N TYR A 38 0.01 4.20 -10.84
CA TYR A 38 0.83 3.13 -10.24
C TYR A 38 2.17 3.58 -9.64
N LYS A 39 2.99 4.34 -10.39
CA LYS A 39 4.29 4.82 -9.92
C LYS A 39 4.15 5.90 -8.84
N GLU A 40 3.26 6.85 -9.03
CA GLU A 40 3.04 7.96 -8.09
C GLU A 40 2.41 7.49 -6.78
N VAL A 41 1.52 6.50 -6.82
CA VAL A 41 0.93 5.86 -5.64
C VAL A 41 2.02 5.14 -4.84
N GLY A 42 2.90 4.39 -5.50
CA GLY A 42 4.03 3.75 -4.82
C GLY A 42 4.97 4.75 -4.16
N ILE A 43 5.30 5.85 -4.84
CA ILE A 43 6.16 6.90 -4.28
C ILE A 43 5.45 7.59 -3.10
N LYS A 44 4.16 7.93 -3.26
CA LYS A 44 3.37 8.53 -2.18
C LYS A 44 3.28 7.60 -0.97
N PHE A 45 3.11 6.30 -1.18
CA PHE A 45 3.15 5.31 -0.11
C PHE A 45 4.47 5.35 0.65
N MET A 46 5.62 5.37 -0.05
CA MET A 46 6.93 5.45 0.60
C MET A 46 7.14 6.77 1.34
N VAL A 47 6.68 7.89 0.77
CA VAL A 47 6.70 9.21 1.44
C VAL A 47 5.92 9.15 2.75
N CYS A 48 4.66 8.71 2.72
CA CYS A 48 3.83 8.59 3.92
C CYS A 48 4.49 7.67 4.95
N LEU A 49 4.93 6.49 4.53
CA LEU A 49 5.59 5.52 5.42
C LEU A 49 6.81 6.12 6.13
N MET A 50 7.68 6.81 5.41
CA MET A 50 8.92 7.35 5.96
C MET A 50 8.71 8.67 6.74
N MET A 51 7.71 9.47 6.39
CA MET A 51 7.40 10.72 7.11
C MET A 51 6.60 10.45 8.39
N ASP A 52 5.64 9.53 8.34
CA ASP A 52 4.78 9.18 9.48
C ASP A 52 5.48 8.20 10.44
N HIS A 53 6.41 7.38 9.92
CA HIS A 53 7.20 6.42 10.70
C HIS A 53 8.71 6.56 10.46
N PRO A 54 9.35 7.64 10.95
CA PRO A 54 10.79 7.86 10.77
C PRO A 54 11.66 6.72 11.32
N GLU A 55 11.19 6.00 12.33
CA GLU A 55 11.86 4.83 12.92
C GLU A 55 12.07 3.70 11.91
N LEU A 56 11.26 3.63 10.85
CA LEU A 56 11.41 2.61 9.81
C LEU A 56 12.49 2.98 8.79
N LYS A 57 12.95 4.24 8.72
CA LYS A 57 13.97 4.65 7.75
C LYS A 57 15.27 3.86 7.91
N SER A 58 15.62 3.44 9.12
CA SER A 58 16.82 2.63 9.37
C SER A 58 16.75 1.23 8.77
N LEU A 59 15.56 0.72 8.44
CA LEU A 59 15.39 -0.55 7.73
C LEU A 59 15.83 -0.45 6.26
N TRP A 60 15.92 0.77 5.72
CA TRP A 60 16.35 1.03 4.35
C TRP A 60 17.63 1.86 4.35
N ILE A 61 18.74 1.23 3.98
CA ILE A 61 20.08 1.87 3.94
C ILE A 61 20.07 3.17 3.12
N PHE A 62 19.28 3.23 2.04
CA PHE A 62 19.17 4.40 1.16
C PHE A 62 18.29 5.54 1.71
N ALA A 63 17.52 5.30 2.78
CA ALA A 63 16.54 6.24 3.31
C ALA A 63 16.94 6.89 4.65
N ALA A 64 17.98 6.39 5.32
CA ALA A 64 18.35 6.80 6.67
C ALA A 64 18.53 8.32 6.85
N ASN A 65 18.99 9.02 5.81
CA ASN A 65 19.27 10.46 5.86
C ASN A 65 18.28 11.31 5.03
N LEU A 66 17.17 10.74 4.57
CA LEU A 66 16.14 11.49 3.82
C LEU A 66 15.16 12.09 4.83
N ASN A 67 15.13 13.41 4.96
CA ASN A 67 14.42 14.10 6.04
C ASN A 67 13.17 14.84 5.56
N THR A 68 13.11 15.16 4.27
CA THR A 68 11.99 15.90 3.68
C THR A 68 11.24 15.04 2.66
N GLU A 69 9.96 15.36 2.43
CA GLU A 69 9.17 14.71 1.38
C GLU A 69 9.84 14.85 0.00
N SER A 70 10.43 16.01 -0.29
CA SER A 70 11.11 16.27 -1.56
C SER A 70 12.32 15.34 -1.77
N GLU A 71 13.14 15.16 -0.73
CA GLU A 71 14.29 14.23 -0.76
C GLU A 71 13.82 12.77 -0.95
N ILE A 72 12.78 12.35 -0.24
CA ILE A 72 12.22 11.00 -0.37
C ILE A 72 11.68 10.76 -1.78
N ARG A 73 10.90 11.71 -2.31
CA ARG A 73 10.25 11.61 -3.63
C ARG A 73 11.26 11.63 -4.79
N SER A 74 12.33 12.41 -4.66
CA SER A 74 13.37 12.53 -5.69
C SER A 74 14.42 11.42 -5.65
N ASN A 75 14.56 10.69 -4.54
CA ASN A 75 15.52 9.61 -4.39
C ASN A 75 15.25 8.44 -5.35
N THR A 76 16.24 8.05 -6.14
CA THR A 76 16.12 7.01 -7.17
C THR A 76 15.88 5.62 -6.59
N GLN A 77 16.48 5.29 -5.44
CA GLN A 77 16.30 4.01 -4.76
C GLN A 77 14.89 3.91 -4.16
N VAL A 78 14.38 5.00 -3.58
CA VAL A 78 12.98 5.06 -3.11
C VAL A 78 12.02 4.78 -4.27
N ARG A 79 12.21 5.43 -5.42
CA ARG A 79 11.36 5.22 -6.61
C ARG A 79 11.45 3.78 -7.15
N TYR A 80 12.63 3.17 -7.11
CA TYR A 80 12.83 1.77 -7.47
C TYR A 80 12.06 0.84 -6.53
N HIS A 81 12.25 1.00 -5.22
CA HIS A 81 11.57 0.19 -4.20
C HIS A 81 10.05 0.37 -4.21
N ALA A 82 9.56 1.60 -4.37
CA ALA A 82 8.15 1.90 -4.58
C ALA A 82 7.57 1.07 -5.75
N SER A 83 8.28 1.04 -6.89
CA SER A 83 7.84 0.28 -8.06
C SER A 83 7.82 -1.24 -7.80
N LYS A 84 8.79 -1.75 -7.03
CA LYS A 84 8.86 -3.17 -6.64
C LYS A 84 7.71 -3.56 -5.71
N ILE A 85 7.44 -2.76 -4.68
CA ILE A 85 6.34 -2.99 -3.74
C ILE A 85 5.01 -3.04 -4.49
N MET A 86 4.74 -2.05 -5.33
CA MET A 86 3.51 -2.01 -6.11
C MET A 86 3.39 -3.22 -7.06
N ASN A 87 4.51 -3.78 -7.53
CA ASN A 87 4.50 -4.91 -8.46
C ASN A 87 4.18 -6.20 -7.73
N THR A 88 4.81 -6.40 -6.58
CA THR A 88 4.52 -7.53 -5.69
C THR A 88 3.06 -7.50 -5.27
N LEU A 89 2.53 -6.34 -4.85
CA LEU A 89 1.11 -6.19 -4.52
C LEU A 89 0.21 -6.52 -5.71
N ASN A 90 0.55 -6.07 -6.91
CA ASN A 90 -0.22 -6.38 -8.10
C ASN A 90 -0.26 -7.89 -8.36
N VAL A 91 0.88 -8.60 -8.32
CA VAL A 91 0.91 -10.06 -8.51
C VAL A 91 0.05 -10.77 -7.45
N VAL A 92 0.23 -10.41 -6.17
CA VAL A 92 -0.52 -10.99 -5.05
C VAL A 92 -2.03 -10.78 -5.22
N ILE A 93 -2.46 -9.61 -5.67
CA ILE A 93 -3.88 -9.29 -5.86
C ILE A 93 -4.46 -9.99 -7.10
N GLN A 94 -3.68 -10.11 -8.19
CA GLN A 94 -4.15 -10.86 -9.36
C GLN A 94 -4.39 -12.34 -9.03
N ASP A 95 -3.52 -12.91 -8.20
CA ASP A 95 -3.54 -14.31 -7.75
C ASP A 95 -4.20 -14.49 -6.37
N ILE A 96 -5.05 -13.55 -5.93
CA ILE A 96 -5.68 -13.58 -4.60
C ILE A 96 -6.47 -14.87 -4.31
N HIS A 97 -6.92 -15.56 -5.36
CA HIS A 97 -7.66 -16.81 -5.31
C HIS A 97 -6.77 -18.08 -5.28
N ASN A 98 -5.47 -17.95 -5.52
CA ASN A 98 -4.52 -19.05 -5.60
C ASN A 98 -3.50 -18.94 -4.44
N ASP A 99 -3.83 -19.59 -3.32
CA ASP A 99 -3.05 -19.53 -2.09
C ASP A 99 -1.60 -20.03 -2.28
N GLU A 100 -1.38 -21.05 -3.09
CA GLU A 100 -0.04 -21.61 -3.33
C GLU A 100 0.83 -20.66 -4.16
N LYS A 101 0.29 -20.14 -5.27
CA LYS A 101 1.01 -19.16 -6.11
C LYS A 101 1.29 -17.83 -5.38
N ARG A 102 0.39 -17.44 -4.46
CA ARG A 102 0.61 -16.28 -3.59
C ARG A 102 1.77 -16.52 -2.62
N LYS A 103 1.88 -17.71 -2.01
CA LYS A 103 3.01 -18.07 -1.14
C LYS A 103 4.33 -18.04 -1.92
N GLU A 104 4.36 -18.61 -3.13
CA GLU A 104 5.54 -18.55 -4.00
C GLU A 104 5.97 -17.10 -4.26
N THR A 105 5.02 -16.20 -4.55
CA THR A 105 5.33 -14.79 -4.79
C THR A 105 5.84 -14.05 -3.55
N LEU A 106 5.31 -14.37 -2.36
CA LEU A 106 5.64 -13.68 -1.11
C LEU A 106 6.93 -14.18 -0.45
N TYR A 107 7.34 -15.41 -0.73
CA TYR A 107 8.49 -16.07 -0.10
C TYR A 107 9.62 -16.44 -1.07
N ALA A 108 9.52 -16.06 -2.35
CA ALA A 108 10.62 -16.14 -3.31
C ALA A 108 11.69 -15.07 -3.07
#